data_AF-A0A9W6QM01-F1
#
_entry.id   AF-A0A9W6QM01-F1
#
_cell.length_a   1.000
_cell.length_b   1.000
_cell.length_c   1.000
_cell.angle_alpha   90.00
_cell.angle_beta   90.00
_cell.angle_gamma   90.00
#
_symmetry.space_group_name_H-M   'P 1'
#
loop_
_entity.id
_entity.type
_entity.pdbx_description
1 polymer ?
#
loop_
_entity_poly.entity_id
_entity_poly.type
_entity_poly.pdbx_seq_one_letter_code
_entity_poly.pdbx_strand_id
1 'polypeptide(L)' 'MLQEAYRHAKAIGAWGDGVAALTEAGVASDAPGIVLGGTPESVFAQVNDLLAGHRVWERFTAG' A
#
# COMPACT_ATOMS: atom_id res chain seq x y z
N MET A 1 10.23 0.24 8.43
CA MET A 1 10.01 0.81 7.07
C MET A 1 8.54 0.69 6.66
N LEU A 2 7.96 -0.52 6.50
CA LEU A 2 6.57 -0.70 6.04
C LEU A 2 5.52 -0.04 6.96
N GLN A 3 5.61 -0.29 8.28
CA GLN A 3 4.73 0.36 9.26
C GLN A 3 4.80 1.88 9.20
N GLU A 4 6.00 2.43 8.99
CA GLU A 4 6.20 3.87 8.87
C GLU A 4 5.57 4.44 7.61
N ALA A 5 5.76 3.77 6.46
CA ALA A 5 5.11 4.15 5.21
C ALA A 5 3.58 4.10 5.36
N TYR A 6 3.06 3.08 6.04
CA TYR A 6 1.63 2.90 6.28
C TYR A 6 1.05 4.01 7.17
N ARG A 7 1.67 4.26 8.34
CA ARG A 7 1.28 5.34 9.27
C ARG A 7 1.34 6.71 8.63
N HIS A 8 2.27 6.92 7.71
CA HIS A 8 2.38 8.14 6.93
C HIS A 8 1.49 8.17 5.68
N ALA A 9 0.43 7.37 5.62
CA ALA A 9 -0.54 7.40 4.52
C ALA A 9 0.08 7.24 3.12
N LYS A 10 1.20 6.53 2.97
CA LYS A 10 1.76 6.26 1.64
C LYS A 10 1.00 5.09 0.99
N ALA A 11 0.90 5.13 -0.34
CA ALA A 11 0.56 3.96 -1.13
C ALA A 11 1.69 2.92 -1.01
N ILE A 12 1.34 1.64 -0.92
CA ILE A 12 2.30 0.54 -0.80
C ILE A 12 1.89 -0.56 -1.77
N GLY A 13 2.77 -0.90 -2.69
CA GLY A 13 2.62 -2.03 -3.60
C GLY A 13 3.43 -3.23 -3.14
N ALA A 14 2.89 -4.43 -3.29
CA ALA A 14 3.59 -5.68 -3.04
C ALA A 14 3.26 -6.76 -4.07
N TRP A 15 4.26 -7.58 -4.39
CA TRP A 15 4.18 -8.78 -5.23
C TRP A 15 5.13 -9.84 -4.66
N GLY A 16 4.91 -11.11 -4.99
CA GLY A 16 5.72 -12.23 -4.50
C GLY A 16 5.84 -12.22 -2.97
N ASP A 17 7.06 -12.38 -2.46
CA ASP A 17 7.34 -12.41 -1.02
C ASP A 17 7.03 -11.07 -0.30
N GLY A 18 6.90 -9.97 -1.04
CA GLY A 18 6.47 -8.69 -0.48
C GLY A 18 5.07 -8.74 0.13
N VAL A 19 4.21 -9.65 -0.33
CA VAL A 19 2.86 -9.85 0.24
C VAL A 19 2.96 -10.37 1.67
N ALA A 20 3.86 -11.32 1.93
CA ALA A 20 4.10 -11.85 3.28
C ALA A 20 4.70 -10.77 4.20
N ALA A 21 5.60 -9.93 3.68
CA ALA A 21 6.21 -8.84 4.44
C ALA A 21 5.17 -7.80 4.94
N LEU A 22 4.08 -7.56 4.19
CA LEU A 22 2.98 -6.70 4.67
C LEU A 22 2.25 -7.32 5.86
N THR A 23 1.92 -8.61 5.78
CA THR A 23 1.28 -9.35 6.86
C THR A 23 2.14 -9.36 8.13
N GLU A 24 3.44 -9.65 8.01
CA GLU A 24 4.38 -9.63 9.13
C GLU A 24 4.53 -8.23 9.74
N ALA A 25 4.44 -7.18 8.93
CA ALA A 25 4.44 -5.80 9.39
C ALA A 25 3.11 -5.37 10.06
N GLY A 26 2.08 -6.21 10.06
CA GLY A 26 0.75 -5.90 10.60
C GLY A 26 -0.07 -4.96 9.71
N VAL A 27 0.23 -4.91 8.40
CA VAL A 27 -0.51 -4.11 7.42
C VAL A 27 -1.51 -5.01 6.70
N ALA A 28 -2.80 -4.72 6.89
CA ALA A 28 -3.88 -5.49 6.25
C ALA A 28 -3.83 -5.34 4.72
N SER A 29 -3.97 -6.45 4.00
CA SER A 29 -3.89 -6.48 2.54
C SER A 29 -5.03 -5.75 1.84
N ASP A 30 -6.16 -5.58 2.52
CA ASP A 30 -7.36 -4.90 2.05
C ASP A 30 -7.46 -3.45 2.54
N ALA A 31 -6.46 -2.96 3.29
CA ALA A 31 -6.45 -1.58 3.73
C ALA A 31 -6.37 -0.62 2.51
N PRO A 32 -7.02 0.55 2.56
CA PRO A 32 -6.95 1.54 1.49
C PRO A 32 -5.50 1.82 1.06
N GLY A 33 -5.22 1.89 -0.24
CA GLY A 33 -3.90 2.19 -0.79
C GLY A 33 -2.83 1.11 -0.62
N ILE A 34 -3.22 -0.12 -0.26
CA ILE A 34 -2.41 -1.33 -0.42
C ILE A 34 -2.75 -1.96 -1.77
N VAL A 35 -1.73 -2.17 -2.61
CA VAL A 35 -1.87 -2.79 -3.93
C VAL A 35 -1.14 -4.11 -3.94
N LEU A 36 -1.86 -5.20 -4.19
CA LEU A 36 -1.28 -6.52 -4.40
C LEU A 36 -1.43 -6.93 -5.87
N GLY A 37 -0.45 -7.64 -6.41
CA GLY A 37 -0.52 -8.13 -7.78
C GLY A 37 0.47 -9.27 -8.06
N GLY A 38 0.21 -10.00 -9.13
CA GLY A 38 1.04 -11.13 -9.56
C GLY A 38 2.33 -10.73 -10.29
N THR A 39 2.43 -9.50 -10.79
CA THR A 39 3.62 -9.00 -11.49
C THR A 39 4.02 -7.60 -11.00
N PRO A 40 5.33 -7.26 -11.03
CA PRO A 40 5.81 -5.94 -10.65
C PRO A 40 5.19 -4.81 -11.47
N GLU A 41 4.97 -5.02 -12.78
CA GLU A 41 4.45 -4.00 -13.71
C GLU A 41 3.01 -3.63 -13.36
N SER A 42 2.17 -4.63 -13.07
CA SER A 42 0.78 -4.42 -12.66
C SER A 42 0.67 -3.69 -11.33
N VAL A 43 1.57 -3.99 -10.39
CA VAL A 43 1.59 -3.32 -9.08
C VAL A 43 2.10 -1.89 -9.23
N PHE A 44 3.18 -1.69 -9.98
CA PHE A 44 3.77 -0.38 -10.21
C PHE A 44 2.78 0.58 -10.88
N ALA A 45 2.07 0.14 -11.92
CA ALA A 45 1.07 0.98 -12.60
C ALA A 45 0.02 1.54 -11.63
N GLN A 46 -0.57 0.67 -10.81
CA GLN A 46 -1.58 1.06 -9.83
C GLN A 46 -1.01 1.93 -8.69
N VAL A 47 0.19 1.62 -8.19
CA VAL A 47 0.85 2.48 -7.19
C VAL A 47 1.14 3.86 -7.79
N ASN A 48 1.60 3.93 -9.04
CA ASN A 48 1.87 5.19 -9.73
C ASN A 48 0.62 6.05 -9.86
N ASP A 49 -0.54 5.44 -10.15
CA ASP A 49 -1.82 6.16 -10.17
C ASP A 49 -2.17 6.71 -8.78
N LEU A 50 -1.98 5.92 -7.71
CA LEU A 50 -2.23 6.37 -6.33
C LEU A 50 -1.30 7.50 -5.88
N LEU A 51 -0.08 7.59 -6.42
CA LEU A 51 0.85 8.68 -6.09
C LEU A 51 0.30 10.06 -6.48
N ALA A 52 -0.60 10.16 -7.47
CA ALA A 52 -1.26 11.41 -7.82
C ALA A 52 -2.07 12.00 -6.66
N GLY A 53 -2.56 11.14 -5.74
CA GLY A 53 -3.25 11.57 -4.52
C GLY A 53 -2.32 12.12 -3.43
N HIS A 54 -0.99 12.04 -3.61
CA HIS A 54 0.07 12.32 -2.64
C HIS A 54 0.05 11.43 -1.38
N ARG A 55 -1.12 11.14 -0.82
CA ARG A 55 -1.37 10.30 0.36
C ARG A 55 -2.73 9.60 0.23
N VAL A 56 -2.89 8.53 1.00
CA VAL A 56 -4.10 7.70 1.11
C VAL A 56 -4.92 8.19 2.30
N TRP A 57 -5.70 9.25 2.09
CA TRP A 57 -6.43 9.93 3.16
C TRP A 57 -7.64 9.14 3.67
N GLU A 58 -8.12 8.15 2.93
CA GLU A 58 -9.22 7.26 3.33
C GLU A 58 -8.92 6.48 4.61
N ARG A 59 -7.63 6.38 5.00
CA ARG A 59 -7.21 5.80 6.29
C ARG A 59 -7.46 6.73 7.49
N PHE A 60 -7.75 8.01 7.24
CA PHE A 60 -7.95 9.05 8.25
C PHE A 60 -9.29 9.74 7.99
N THR A 61 -10.37 9.11 8.43
CA THR A 61 -11.69 9.75 8.41
C THR A 61 -11.76 10.84 9.47
N ALA A 62 -12.34 12.00 9.13
CA ALA A 62 -12.81 12.92 10.18
C ALA A 62 -13.93 12.22 10.96
N GLY A 63 -13.72 12.04 12.27
CA GLY A 63 -14.77 11.58 13.18
C GLY A 63 -15.87 12.61 13.35
#